data_AF-A0A7K1L592-F1
#
_entry.id   AF-A0A7K1L592-F1
#
_cell.length_a   1.000
_cell.length_b   1.000
_cell.length_c   1.000
_cell.angle_alpha   90.00
_cell.angle_beta   90.00
_cell.angle_gamma   90.00
#
_symmetry.space_group_name_H-M   'P 1'
#
loop_
_entity.id
_entity.type
_entity.pdbx_description
1 polymer ?
#
loop_
_entity_poly.entity_id
_entity_poly.type
_entity_poly.pdbx_seq_one_letter_code
_entity_poly.pdbx_strand_id
1 'polypeptide(L)'
;MSNEEIVELEPIDPGSLRSGEGTRVWETVRGRRNRISIARPTLLDPAERLDAETRARLERLHPPGAHALSALLLSLTLLPDSGCRFLSADLILTAQETPEEAVFAHLDPAERSSTVEVTKAKAGLGGSLNDPLGAVVAVEMTPRKQETRLTRTEVALESFGTGTPQAGWRLAVTSSREIPLTTDDLMAVLARPHAHPGTVGVNVVAEIEIRTPGDRWLTWAFKRRDPPSAARTITLQ
;
A
#
# COMPACT_ATOMS: atom_id res chain seq x y z
N MET A 1 -20.44 -15.14 -11.21
CA MET A 1 -20.06 -15.32 -9.79
C MET A 1 -18.56 -15.09 -9.71
N SER A 2 -18.11 -13.94 -9.20
CA SER A 2 -16.69 -13.61 -9.07
C SER A 2 -16.10 -14.31 -7.85
N ASN A 3 -15.12 -15.18 -8.07
CA ASN A 3 -14.35 -15.84 -7.00
C ASN A 3 -13.22 -14.92 -6.53
N GLU A 4 -13.57 -13.93 -5.72
CA GLU A 4 -12.62 -13.10 -4.96
C GLU A 4 -12.23 -13.82 -3.66
N GLU A 5 -10.94 -13.78 -3.31
CA GLU A 5 -10.47 -14.31 -2.04
C GLU A 5 -10.36 -13.16 -1.04
N ILE A 6 -11.23 -13.19 -0.01
CA ILE A 6 -11.23 -12.21 1.07
C ILE A 6 -10.52 -12.83 2.27
N VAL A 7 -9.42 -12.20 2.69
CA VAL A 7 -8.65 -12.60 3.87
C VAL A 7 -9.09 -11.73 5.05
N GLU A 8 -9.66 -12.36 6.08
CA GLU A 8 -9.97 -11.69 7.35
C GLU A 8 -8.71 -11.60 8.24
N LEU A 9 -8.47 -10.41 8.78
CA LEU A 9 -7.39 -10.13 9.71
C LEU A 9 -7.94 -9.94 11.13
N GLU A 10 -7.27 -10.57 12.10
CA GLU A 10 -7.54 -10.42 13.53
C GLU A 10 -6.33 -9.82 14.26
N PRO A 11 -6.54 -9.01 15.30
CA PRO A 11 -5.44 -8.43 16.06
C PRO A 11 -4.64 -9.54 16.75
N ILE A 12 -3.32 -9.40 16.79
CA ILE A 12 -2.45 -10.31 17.55
C ILE A 12 -2.68 -10.06 19.05
N ASP A 13 -3.03 -11.11 19.81
CA ASP A 13 -3.17 -11.05 21.27
C ASP A 13 -1.79 -10.79 21.90
N PRO A 14 -1.61 -9.66 22.61
CA PRO A 14 -0.33 -9.29 23.20
C PRO A 14 -0.13 -10.00 24.55
N GLY A 15 -0.52 -11.27 24.70
CA GLY A 15 -0.59 -11.98 26.00
C GLY A 15 0.68 -11.87 26.87
N SER A 16 1.83 -11.55 26.29
CA SER A 16 3.13 -11.29 26.95
C SER A 16 3.38 -9.83 27.39
N LEU A 17 2.61 -8.84 26.94
CA LEU A 17 2.84 -7.39 27.13
C LEU A 17 1.89 -6.75 28.16
N ARG A 18 1.24 -7.53 29.02
CA ARG A 18 0.18 -7.04 29.94
C ARG A 18 0.70 -6.11 31.04
N SER A 19 0.91 -4.83 30.71
CA SER A 19 0.82 -3.69 31.62
C SER A 19 -0.63 -3.21 31.73
N GLY A 20 -0.97 -2.38 32.72
CA GLY A 20 -2.33 -1.80 32.85
C GLY A 20 -2.78 -0.99 31.62
N GLU A 21 -1.83 -0.44 30.86
CA GLU A 21 -2.08 0.20 29.56
C GLU A 21 -2.36 -0.84 28.47
N GLY A 22 -1.65 -1.96 28.47
CA GLY A 22 -1.84 -3.07 27.52
C GLY A 22 -3.26 -3.65 27.52
N THR A 23 -3.95 -3.70 28.67
CA THR A 23 -5.35 -4.15 28.76
C THR A 23 -6.33 -3.20 28.08
N ARG A 24 -6.18 -1.87 28.26
CA ARG A 24 -7.03 -0.87 27.61
C ARG A 24 -6.81 -0.83 26.09
N VAL A 25 -5.56 -0.97 25.68
CA VAL A 25 -5.21 -1.08 24.25
C VAL A 25 -5.83 -2.35 23.67
N TRP A 26 -5.73 -3.48 24.36
CA TRP A 26 -6.36 -4.73 23.94
C TRP A 26 -7.88 -4.61 23.78
N GLU A 27 -8.58 -3.97 24.72
CA GLU A 27 -10.03 -3.72 24.62
C GLU A 27 -10.40 -2.82 23.42
N THR A 28 -9.50 -1.93 23.00
CA THR A 28 -9.71 -1.05 21.84
C THR A 28 -9.60 -1.81 20.51
N VAL A 29 -8.76 -2.85 20.45
CA VAL A 29 -8.46 -3.58 19.22
C VAL A 29 -9.21 -4.92 19.11
N ARG A 30 -9.59 -5.53 20.23
CA ARG A 30 -10.27 -6.83 20.26
C ARG A 30 -11.61 -6.74 19.56
N GLY A 31 -11.83 -7.63 18.59
CA GLY A 31 -13.08 -7.70 17.82
C GLY A 31 -13.07 -6.89 16.53
N ARG A 32 -12.02 -6.10 16.25
CA ARG A 32 -11.83 -5.43 14.96
C ARG A 32 -11.57 -6.43 13.84
N ARG A 33 -12.22 -6.25 12.69
CA ARG A 33 -12.15 -7.16 11.53
C ARG A 33 -11.80 -6.41 10.25
N ASN A 34 -10.52 -6.06 10.12
CA ASN A 34 -10.00 -5.53 8.86
C ASN A 34 -9.92 -6.65 7.84
N ARG A 35 -10.16 -6.34 6.57
CA ARG A 35 -10.11 -7.33 5.48
C ARG A 35 -9.22 -6.85 4.35
N ILE A 36 -8.54 -7.79 3.72
CA ILE A 36 -7.78 -7.58 2.50
C ILE A 36 -8.35 -8.53 1.45
N SER A 37 -8.69 -8.01 0.28
CA SER A 37 -9.13 -8.80 -0.86
C SER A 37 -8.11 -8.67 -1.98
N ILE A 38 -7.75 -9.80 -2.58
CA ILE A 38 -6.95 -9.84 -3.81
C ILE A 38 -7.87 -10.39 -4.89
N ALA A 39 -8.16 -9.55 -5.89
CA ALA A 39 -8.96 -9.98 -7.03
C ALA A 39 -8.32 -11.20 -7.71
N ARG A 40 -9.12 -12.00 -8.41
CA ARG A 40 -8.58 -13.14 -9.14
C ARG A 40 -7.51 -12.64 -10.13
N PRO A 41 -6.27 -13.11 -10.01
CA PRO A 41 -5.21 -12.74 -10.94
C PRO A 41 -5.61 -13.12 -12.36
N THR A 42 -5.43 -12.20 -13.30
CA THR A 42 -5.72 -12.44 -14.72
C THR A 42 -4.40 -12.59 -15.46
N LEU A 43 -4.24 -13.71 -16.16
CA LEU A 43 -3.13 -13.88 -17.08
C LEU A 43 -3.44 -13.15 -18.38
N LEU A 44 -2.50 -12.34 -18.81
CA LEU A 44 -2.60 -11.54 -20.02
C LEU A 44 -1.46 -11.89 -20.97
N ASP A 45 -1.70 -11.69 -22.26
CA ASP A 45 -0.62 -11.67 -23.23
C ASP A 45 0.20 -10.39 -23.01
N PRO A 46 1.52 -10.48 -22.74
CA PRO A 46 2.38 -9.30 -22.62
C PRO A 46 2.28 -8.36 -23.83
N ALA A 47 1.98 -8.88 -25.03
CA ALA A 47 1.82 -8.07 -26.23
C ALA A 47 0.59 -7.15 -26.23
N GLU A 48 -0.42 -7.43 -25.41
CA GLU A 48 -1.65 -6.64 -25.32
C GLU A 48 -1.54 -5.46 -24.33
N ARG A 49 -0.61 -5.53 -23.37
CA ARG A 49 -0.52 -4.56 -22.26
C ARG A 49 0.78 -3.78 -22.22
N LEU A 50 1.89 -4.36 -22.67
CA LEU A 50 3.16 -3.66 -22.70
C LEU A 50 3.24 -2.78 -23.94
N ASP A 51 3.78 -1.58 -23.77
CA ASP A 51 4.18 -0.77 -24.90
C ASP A 51 5.32 -1.46 -25.68
N ALA A 52 5.46 -1.07 -26.96
CA ALA A 52 6.41 -1.71 -27.87
C ALA A 52 7.88 -1.58 -27.41
N GLU A 53 8.23 -0.48 -26.72
CA GLU A 53 9.59 -0.24 -26.25
C GLU A 53 9.91 -1.14 -25.05
N THR A 54 9.01 -1.19 -24.07
CA THR A 54 9.14 -2.07 -22.90
C THR A 54 9.20 -3.52 -23.34
N ARG A 55 8.33 -3.95 -24.26
CA ARG A 55 8.36 -5.32 -24.80
C ARG A 55 9.69 -5.63 -25.49
N ALA A 56 10.15 -4.78 -26.40
CA ALA A 56 11.41 -4.99 -27.12
C ALA A 56 12.63 -4.97 -26.17
N ARG A 57 12.58 -4.22 -25.06
CA ARG A 57 13.59 -4.28 -24.02
C ARG A 57 13.56 -5.62 -23.29
N LEU A 58 12.39 -6.10 -22.88
CA LEU A 58 12.24 -7.37 -22.18
C LEU A 58 12.69 -8.55 -23.05
N GLU A 59 12.31 -8.59 -24.33
CA GLU A 59 12.71 -9.65 -25.27
C GLU A 59 14.22 -9.66 -25.54
N ARG A 60 14.91 -8.51 -25.45
CA ARG A 60 16.38 -8.48 -25.55
C ARG A 60 17.06 -9.06 -24.31
N LEU A 61 16.52 -8.81 -23.13
CA LEU A 61 17.06 -9.31 -21.85
C LEU A 61 16.69 -10.77 -21.59
N HIS A 62 15.50 -11.17 -22.03
CA HIS A 62 14.94 -12.51 -21.89
C HIS A 62 14.49 -13.01 -23.27
N PRO A 63 15.42 -13.55 -24.08
CA PRO A 63 15.14 -13.95 -25.45
C PRO A 63 14.01 -14.99 -25.53
N PRO A 64 13.04 -14.84 -26.47
CA PRO A 64 11.91 -15.77 -26.60
C PRO A 64 12.28 -17.23 -26.84
N GLY A 65 13.49 -17.51 -27.37
CA GLY A 65 14.00 -18.87 -27.52
C GLY A 65 14.46 -19.54 -26.22
N ALA A 66 14.70 -18.76 -25.17
CA ALA A 66 15.17 -19.23 -23.87
C ALA A 66 14.13 -19.05 -22.76
N HIS A 67 13.33 -17.99 -22.84
CA HIS A 67 12.36 -17.62 -21.80
C HIS A 67 10.95 -17.45 -22.35
N ALA A 68 9.96 -17.84 -21.55
CA ALA A 68 8.57 -17.43 -21.68
C ALA A 68 8.34 -16.17 -20.82
N LEU A 69 7.62 -15.20 -21.38
CA LEU A 69 7.11 -14.05 -20.64
C LEU A 69 5.64 -14.28 -20.32
N SER A 70 5.24 -14.02 -19.08
CA SER A 70 3.84 -14.12 -18.64
C SER A 70 3.46 -12.84 -17.89
N ALA A 71 2.38 -12.18 -18.32
CA ALA A 71 1.86 -11.00 -17.64
C ALA A 71 0.72 -11.38 -16.69
N LEU A 72 0.78 -10.87 -15.46
CA LEU A 72 -0.17 -11.08 -14.38
C LEU A 72 -0.79 -9.74 -14.01
N LEU A 73 -2.10 -9.61 -14.13
CA LEU A 73 -2.84 -8.44 -13.68
C LEU A 73 -3.52 -8.72 -12.34
N LEU A 74 -3.32 -7.82 -11.38
CA LEU A 74 -3.77 -7.92 -10.01
C LEU A 74 -4.52 -6.65 -9.58
N SER A 75 -5.42 -6.81 -8.62
CA SER A 75 -6.04 -5.72 -7.87
C SER A 75 -5.99 -6.04 -6.37
N LEU A 76 -5.71 -5.02 -5.57
CA LEU A 76 -5.69 -5.07 -4.11
C LEU A 76 -6.79 -4.18 -3.55
N THR A 77 -7.64 -4.74 -2.70
CA THR A 77 -8.67 -3.99 -1.97
C THR A 77 -8.43 -4.10 -0.47
N LEU A 78 -8.43 -2.95 0.21
CA LEU A 78 -8.24 -2.81 1.64
C LEU A 78 -9.54 -2.33 2.26
N LEU A 79 -10.07 -3.10 3.21
CA LEU A 79 -11.38 -2.87 3.82
C LEU A 79 -11.21 -2.68 5.33
N PRO A 80 -10.99 -1.43 5.79
CA PRO A 80 -10.81 -1.17 7.21
C PRO A 80 -12.12 -1.36 7.96
N ASP A 81 -12.03 -1.80 9.21
CA ASP A 81 -13.16 -1.79 10.13
C ASP A 81 -13.39 -0.37 10.70
N SER A 82 -14.54 -0.13 11.30
CA SER A 82 -14.92 1.20 11.83
C SER A 82 -13.88 1.73 12.82
N GLY A 83 -13.25 2.86 12.51
CA GLY A 83 -12.22 3.45 13.38
C GLY A 83 -10.84 2.81 13.21
N CYS A 84 -10.62 2.03 12.16
CA CYS A 84 -9.31 1.59 11.69
C CYS A 84 -8.96 2.32 10.39
N ARG A 85 -7.66 2.47 10.12
CA ARG A 85 -7.15 2.88 8.81
C ARG A 85 -5.87 2.13 8.48
N PHE A 86 -5.65 1.85 7.20
CA PHE A 86 -4.39 1.29 6.75
C PHE A 86 -3.36 2.42 6.56
N LEU A 87 -2.15 2.22 7.09
CA LEU A 87 -1.02 3.13 6.96
C LEU A 87 -0.14 2.74 5.77
N SER A 88 0.11 1.43 5.64
CA SER A 88 0.87 0.85 4.55
C SER A 88 0.35 -0.54 4.19
N ALA A 89 0.58 -0.95 2.95
CA ALA A 89 0.34 -2.31 2.49
C ALA A 89 1.39 -2.70 1.45
N ASP A 90 2.07 -3.81 1.68
CA ASP A 90 3.02 -4.41 0.76
C ASP A 90 2.36 -5.63 0.09
N LEU A 91 2.09 -5.54 -1.20
CA LEU A 91 1.70 -6.67 -2.05
C LEU A 91 2.97 -7.33 -2.59
N ILE A 92 3.24 -8.57 -2.17
CA ILE A 92 4.45 -9.31 -2.47
C ILE A 92 4.12 -10.50 -3.38
N LEU A 93 4.84 -10.61 -4.49
CA LEU A 93 4.82 -11.74 -5.41
C LEU A 93 6.09 -12.56 -5.23
N THR A 94 5.98 -13.88 -5.34
CA THR A 94 7.12 -14.80 -5.18
C THR A 94 7.04 -15.93 -6.19
N ALA A 95 8.09 -16.11 -7.00
CA ALA A 95 8.24 -17.28 -7.85
C ALA A 95 8.56 -18.51 -6.99
N GLN A 96 7.69 -19.52 -6.97
CA GLN A 96 7.76 -20.63 -5.99
C GLN A 96 8.59 -21.83 -6.44
N GLU A 97 8.65 -22.13 -7.74
CA GLU A 97 9.16 -23.43 -8.22
C GLU A 97 10.57 -23.34 -8.83
N THR A 98 11.01 -22.16 -9.27
CA THR A 98 12.37 -21.92 -9.83
C THR A 98 12.89 -20.52 -9.46
N PRO A 99 13.09 -20.20 -8.17
CA PRO A 99 13.43 -18.84 -7.75
C PRO A 99 14.80 -18.34 -8.27
N GLU A 100 15.72 -19.22 -8.65
CA GLU A 100 17.03 -18.79 -9.17
C GLU A 100 16.99 -18.39 -10.65
N GLU A 101 15.97 -18.79 -11.40
CA GLU A 101 15.89 -18.59 -12.86
C GLU A 101 14.64 -17.83 -13.31
N ALA A 102 13.57 -17.83 -12.52
CA ALA A 102 12.37 -17.04 -12.78
C ALA A 102 12.44 -15.69 -12.06
N VAL A 103 12.32 -14.60 -12.82
CA VAL A 103 12.41 -13.24 -12.29
C VAL A 103 11.22 -12.40 -12.71
N PHE A 104 10.77 -11.52 -11.81
CA PHE A 104 9.82 -10.48 -12.17
C PHE A 104 10.56 -9.40 -12.95
N ALA A 105 10.48 -9.46 -14.27
CA ALA A 105 11.26 -8.63 -15.17
C ALA A 105 10.70 -7.21 -15.30
N HIS A 106 9.41 -7.02 -15.01
CA HIS A 106 8.76 -5.71 -15.06
C HIS A 106 7.56 -5.65 -14.11
N LEU A 107 7.38 -4.48 -13.49
CA LEU A 107 6.21 -4.13 -12.69
C LEU A 107 5.67 -2.80 -13.18
N ASP A 108 4.36 -2.73 -13.36
CA ASP A 108 3.64 -1.52 -13.76
C ASP A 108 2.41 -1.33 -12.85
N PRO A 109 2.17 -0.13 -12.31
CA PRO A 109 3.04 1.03 -12.35
C PRO A 109 4.34 0.81 -11.54
N ALA A 110 5.45 1.34 -12.05
CA ALA A 110 6.73 1.33 -11.34
C ALA A 110 6.70 2.29 -10.14
N GLU A 111 6.08 3.45 -10.35
CA GLU A 111 5.78 4.44 -9.32
C GLU A 111 4.46 5.12 -9.69
N ARG A 112 3.59 5.34 -8.71
CA ARG A 112 2.42 6.23 -8.85
C ARG A 112 2.34 7.08 -7.59
N SER A 113 2.40 8.39 -7.78
CA SER A 113 2.24 9.33 -6.69
C SER A 113 1.10 10.31 -6.96
N SER A 114 0.29 10.59 -5.94
CA SER A 114 -0.74 11.63 -6.00
C SER A 114 -0.25 12.86 -5.26
N THR A 115 -0.26 14.02 -5.91
CA THR A 115 0.00 15.30 -5.27
C THR A 115 -1.31 16.00 -4.91
N VAL A 116 -1.35 16.61 -3.74
CA VAL A 116 -2.46 17.47 -3.31
C VAL A 116 -1.91 18.83 -2.94
N GLU A 117 -2.60 19.87 -3.40
CA GLU A 117 -2.31 21.24 -2.98
C GLU A 117 -2.85 21.46 -1.57
N VAL A 118 -1.94 21.71 -0.62
CA VAL A 118 -2.30 22.11 0.73
C VAL A 118 -2.21 23.64 0.81
N THR A 119 -3.34 24.30 1.04
CA THR A 119 -3.35 25.72 1.37
C THR A 119 -3.01 25.90 2.84
N LYS A 120 -1.78 26.32 3.14
CA LYS A 120 -1.42 26.65 4.52
C LYS A 120 -1.94 28.04 4.85
N ALA A 121 -3.11 28.11 5.48
CA ALA A 121 -3.57 29.35 6.10
C ALA A 121 -2.70 29.62 7.33
N LYS A 122 -1.76 30.57 7.23
CA LYS A 122 -1.09 31.13 8.41
C LYS A 122 -2.15 31.92 9.18
N ALA A 123 -2.81 31.29 10.15
CA ALA A 123 -3.53 32.03 11.18
C ALA A 123 -2.46 32.78 12.00
N GLY A 124 -2.38 34.09 11.83
CA GLY A 124 -1.55 34.93 12.67
C GLY A 124 -2.07 34.88 14.10
N LEU A 125 -1.46 34.04 14.94
CA LEU A 125 -1.65 34.12 16.39
C LEU A 125 -0.85 35.33 16.89
N GLY A 126 -1.42 36.52 16.72
CA GLY A 126 -1.02 37.73 17.43
C GLY A 126 -1.69 37.74 18.80
N GLY A 127 -1.18 36.93 19.74
CA GLY A 127 -1.57 36.95 21.15
C GLY A 127 -0.41 37.41 22.01
N SER A 128 -0.20 38.73 22.10
CA SER A 128 0.77 39.32 23.02
C SER A 128 0.23 39.24 24.45
N LEU A 129 0.92 38.48 25.31
CA LEU A 129 0.84 38.67 26.76
C LEU A 129 1.50 40.01 27.09
N ASN A 130 0.71 41.01 27.52
CA ASN A 130 1.01 42.00 28.57
C ASN A 130 0.03 43.19 28.49
N ASP A 131 -0.73 43.40 29.55
CA ASP A 131 -1.43 44.65 29.88
C ASP A 131 -0.54 45.45 30.87
N PRO A 132 -0.74 46.76 31.16
CA PRO A 132 -1.46 47.82 30.45
C PRO A 132 -0.64 49.14 30.34
N LEU A 133 -1.23 50.17 29.68
CA LEU A 133 -0.98 51.63 29.76
C LEU A 133 -0.50 52.31 28.46
N GLY A 134 -1.35 53.22 27.95
CA GLY A 134 -0.90 54.38 27.17
C GLY A 134 -1.35 54.43 25.69
N ALA A 135 -2.47 55.11 25.47
CA ALA A 135 -2.72 56.08 24.39
C ALA A 135 -2.12 55.88 22.97
N VAL A 136 -3.04 55.83 21.98
CA VAL A 136 -3.02 56.55 20.68
C VAL A 136 -2.63 55.79 19.40
N VAL A 137 -3.49 56.01 18.39
CA VAL A 137 -3.54 55.65 16.95
C VAL A 137 -3.96 54.23 16.57
N ALA A 138 -5.21 54.12 16.12
CA ALA A 138 -5.68 53.02 15.30
C ALA A 138 -4.92 53.03 13.96
N VAL A 139 -4.01 52.09 13.78
CA VAL A 139 -3.53 51.69 12.47
C VAL A 139 -4.36 50.47 12.07
N GLU A 140 -5.27 50.65 11.12
CA GLU A 140 -5.89 49.52 10.41
C GLU A 140 -4.81 48.78 9.62
N MET A 141 -4.14 47.82 10.28
CA MET A 141 -3.42 46.78 9.57
C MET A 141 -4.43 45.74 9.11
N THR A 142 -4.93 45.87 7.89
CA THR A 142 -5.53 44.73 7.19
C THR A 142 -4.48 43.62 7.07
N PRO A 143 -4.67 42.44 7.71
CA PRO A 143 -3.73 41.35 7.53
C PRO A 143 -3.85 40.83 6.10
N ARG A 144 -2.82 41.08 5.30
CA ARG A 144 -2.70 40.53 3.94
C ARG A 144 -2.54 39.02 4.09
N LYS A 145 -3.63 38.28 3.85
CA LYS A 145 -3.69 36.83 3.88
C LYS A 145 -2.77 36.27 2.79
N GLN A 146 -1.53 35.98 3.16
CA GLN A 146 -0.55 35.38 2.25
C GLN A 146 -0.85 33.88 2.20
N GLU A 147 -1.64 33.45 1.21
CA GLU A 147 -1.94 32.05 0.96
C GLU A 147 -0.74 31.40 0.26
N THR A 148 0.03 30.60 0.99
CA THR A 148 1.07 29.77 0.38
C THR A 148 0.43 28.44 -0.03
N ARG A 149 0.35 28.20 -1.35
CA ARG A 149 0.01 26.89 -1.91
C ARG A 149 1.27 26.03 -1.83
N LEU A 150 1.20 24.91 -1.11
CA LEU A 150 2.26 23.91 -1.03
C LEU A 150 1.76 22.64 -1.72
N THR A 151 2.44 22.20 -2.76
CA THR A 151 2.18 20.89 -3.38
C THR A 151 2.84 19.81 -2.53
N ARG A 152 2.06 18.84 -2.04
CA ARG A 152 2.56 17.73 -1.21
C ARG A 152 2.21 16.40 -1.88
N THR A 153 3.18 15.51 -2.00
CA THR A 153 2.94 14.11 -2.37
C THR A 153 2.25 13.41 -1.21
N GLU A 154 1.08 12.81 -1.42
CA GLU A 154 0.23 12.26 -0.34
C GLU A 154 0.17 10.73 -0.29
N VAL A 155 0.26 10.04 -1.42
CA VAL A 155 0.26 8.57 -1.52
C VAL A 155 1.36 8.19 -2.49
N ALA A 156 2.23 7.26 -2.10
CA ALA A 156 3.22 6.65 -2.96
C ALA A 156 2.90 5.16 -3.11
N LEU A 157 2.65 4.74 -4.34
CA LEU A 157 2.74 3.35 -4.77
C LEU A 157 4.13 3.21 -5.40
N GLU A 158 4.96 2.33 -4.84
CA GLU A 158 6.33 2.09 -5.31
C GLU A 158 6.53 0.61 -5.57
N SER A 159 7.00 0.27 -6.77
CA SER A 159 7.40 -1.09 -7.10
C SER A 159 8.77 -1.42 -6.49
N PHE A 160 8.98 -2.68 -6.10
CA PHE A 160 10.27 -3.15 -5.61
C PHE A 160 10.59 -4.55 -6.14
N GLY A 161 11.86 -4.94 -6.09
CA GLY A 161 12.30 -6.31 -6.38
C GLY A 161 12.29 -6.70 -7.87
N THR A 162 12.13 -5.74 -8.78
CA THR A 162 12.27 -5.99 -10.23
C THR A 162 13.64 -6.60 -10.55
N GLY A 163 13.65 -7.66 -11.36
CA GLY A 163 14.84 -8.45 -11.68
C GLY A 163 15.16 -9.55 -10.66
N THR A 164 14.29 -9.80 -9.69
CA THR A 164 14.47 -10.83 -8.67
C THR A 164 13.27 -11.79 -8.65
N PRO A 165 13.37 -12.96 -7.99
CA PRO A 165 12.24 -13.88 -7.81
C PRO A 165 11.16 -13.39 -6.84
N GLN A 166 11.39 -12.26 -6.14
CA GLN A 166 10.44 -11.67 -5.22
C GLN A 166 10.29 -10.18 -5.49
N ALA A 167 9.14 -9.79 -5.99
CA ALA A 167 8.86 -8.41 -6.38
C ALA A 167 7.45 -8.01 -5.95
N GLY A 168 7.13 -6.73 -5.99
CA GLY A 168 5.82 -6.29 -5.55
C GLY A 168 5.65 -4.80 -5.51
N TRP A 169 4.60 -4.37 -4.83
CA TRP A 169 4.29 -2.96 -4.64
C TRP A 169 4.10 -2.64 -3.17
N ARG A 170 4.66 -1.51 -2.76
CA ARG A 170 4.41 -0.86 -1.49
C ARG A 170 3.44 0.29 -1.69
N LEU A 171 2.35 0.26 -0.95
CA LEU A 171 1.43 1.37 -0.77
C LEU A 171 1.75 2.01 0.56
N ALA A 172 2.13 3.29 0.56
CA ALA A 172 2.40 4.03 1.79
C ALA A 172 1.80 5.44 1.74
N VAL A 173 1.22 5.89 2.86
CA VAL A 173 0.85 7.31 3.02
C VAL A 173 2.05 8.10 3.54
N THR A 174 2.35 9.22 2.90
CA THR A 174 3.36 10.20 3.36
C THR A 174 2.72 11.33 4.21
N SER A 175 1.43 11.23 4.50
CA SER A 175 0.61 12.20 5.24
C SER A 175 -0.43 11.50 6.13
N SER A 176 -1.17 12.25 6.95
CA SER A 176 -2.16 11.73 7.90
C SER A 176 -3.49 11.28 7.30
N ARG A 177 -3.57 11.09 5.97
CA ARG A 177 -4.74 10.57 5.25
C ARG A 177 -4.67 9.05 5.06
N GLU A 178 -5.72 8.43 4.57
CA GLU A 178 -5.81 6.96 4.38
C GLU A 178 -5.29 6.57 2.99
N ILE A 179 -4.59 5.43 2.85
CA ILE A 179 -4.26 4.88 1.53
C ILE A 179 -5.53 4.57 0.73
N PRO A 180 -5.47 4.53 -0.62
CA PRO A 180 -6.59 4.12 -1.45
C PRO A 180 -7.12 2.75 -1.01
N LEU A 181 -8.44 2.66 -0.83
CA LEU A 181 -9.12 1.41 -0.45
C LEU A 181 -9.07 0.37 -1.57
N THR A 182 -8.81 0.78 -2.81
CA THR A 182 -8.65 -0.12 -3.94
C THR A 182 -7.54 0.39 -4.83
N THR A 183 -6.65 -0.51 -5.21
CA THR A 183 -5.58 -0.28 -6.17
C THR A 183 -5.66 -1.33 -7.24
N ASP A 184 -6.02 -0.89 -8.43
CA ASP A 184 -6.20 -1.71 -9.63
C ASP A 184 -5.02 -1.54 -10.59
N ASP A 185 -5.03 -2.35 -11.65
CA ASP A 185 -4.06 -2.33 -12.73
C ASP A 185 -2.61 -2.59 -12.28
N LEU A 186 -2.42 -3.42 -11.25
CA LEU A 186 -1.09 -3.85 -10.81
C LEU A 186 -0.61 -5.00 -11.70
N MET A 187 0.24 -4.70 -12.67
CA MET A 187 0.74 -5.66 -13.65
C MET A 187 2.17 -6.10 -13.32
N ALA A 188 2.37 -7.42 -13.23
CA ALA A 188 3.69 -8.02 -13.11
C ALA A 188 4.01 -8.89 -14.33
N VAL A 189 5.20 -8.74 -14.89
CA VAL A 189 5.70 -9.60 -15.96
C VAL A 189 6.75 -10.53 -15.38
N LEU A 190 6.47 -11.83 -15.42
CA LEU A 190 7.42 -12.86 -15.05
C LEU A 190 8.15 -13.35 -16.31
N ALA A 191 9.48 -13.34 -16.27
CA ALA A 191 10.32 -14.07 -17.20
C ALA A 191 10.73 -15.40 -16.57
N ARG A 192 10.48 -16.50 -17.26
CA ARG A 192 10.83 -17.85 -16.80
C ARG A 192 11.43 -18.69 -17.93
N PRO A 193 12.35 -19.62 -17.65
CA PRO A 193 12.80 -20.58 -18.65
C PRO A 193 11.65 -21.46 -19.15
N HIS A 194 11.65 -21.81 -20.44
CA HIS A 194 10.60 -22.68 -21.04
C HIS A 194 10.54 -24.08 -20.43
N ALA A 195 11.65 -24.56 -19.87
CA ALA A 195 11.76 -25.91 -19.33
C ALA A 195 10.93 -26.14 -18.06
N HIS A 196 10.38 -25.09 -17.44
CA HIS A 196 9.75 -25.18 -16.13
C HIS A 196 8.35 -24.54 -16.09
N PRO A 197 7.31 -25.28 -15.65
CA PRO A 197 6.05 -24.66 -15.25
C PRO A 197 6.34 -23.70 -14.09
N GLY A 198 5.71 -22.54 -14.12
CA GLY A 198 5.94 -21.49 -13.13
C GLY A 198 4.76 -21.35 -12.20
N THR A 199 5.02 -21.25 -10.91
CA THR A 199 4.02 -20.85 -9.92
C THR A 199 4.37 -19.51 -9.30
N VAL A 200 3.40 -18.59 -9.24
CA VAL A 200 3.52 -17.34 -8.48
C VAL A 200 2.67 -17.42 -7.22
N GLY A 201 3.32 -17.28 -6.07
CA GLY A 201 2.68 -17.05 -4.79
C GLY A 201 2.43 -15.55 -4.59
N VAL A 202 1.27 -15.22 -4.03
CA VAL A 202 0.88 -13.84 -3.70
C VAL A 202 0.69 -13.72 -2.19
N ASN A 203 1.28 -12.69 -1.59
CA ASN A 203 1.17 -12.37 -0.17
C ASN A 203 0.91 -10.87 0.04
N VAL A 204 0.22 -10.50 1.11
CA VAL A 204 0.01 -9.11 1.48
C VAL A 204 0.35 -8.92 2.96
N VAL A 205 1.16 -7.90 3.23
CA VAL A 205 1.48 -7.43 4.58
C VAL A 205 0.95 -6.02 4.71
N ALA A 206 0.31 -5.66 5.82
CA ALA A 206 -0.23 -4.33 5.99
C ALA A 206 -0.10 -3.83 7.43
N GLU A 207 0.12 -2.53 7.57
CA GLU A 207 0.14 -1.84 8.86
C GLU A 207 -1.17 -1.08 9.06
N ILE A 208 -1.77 -1.23 10.24
CA ILE A 208 -3.10 -0.71 10.55
C ILE A 208 -3.02 0.16 11.81
N GLU A 209 -3.57 1.36 11.71
CA GLU A 209 -3.80 2.25 12.85
C GLU A 209 -5.25 2.19 13.30
N ILE A 210 -5.46 2.34 14.60
CA ILE A 210 -6.76 2.22 15.26
C ILE A 210 -7.00 3.46 16.09
N ARG A 211 -8.17 4.05 15.91
CA ARG A 211 -8.63 5.22 16.65
C ARG A 211 -9.06 4.80 18.06
N THR A 212 -8.40 5.39 19.05
CA THR A 212 -8.75 5.20 20.46
C THR A 212 -9.87 6.15 20.90
N PRO A 213 -10.56 5.86 22.02
CA PRO A 213 -11.58 6.75 22.60
C PRO A 213 -11.09 8.17 22.95
N GLY A 214 -9.78 8.37 23.08
CA GLY A 214 -9.14 9.68 23.36
C GLY A 214 -8.65 10.42 22.11
N ASP A 215 -9.12 10.03 20.92
CA ASP A 215 -8.74 10.58 19.61
C ASP A 215 -7.25 10.45 19.25
N ARG A 216 -6.58 9.44 19.83
CA ARG A 216 -5.20 9.06 19.49
C ARG A 216 -5.21 7.86 18.55
N TRP A 217 -4.30 7.84 17.59
CA TRP A 217 -4.06 6.67 16.74
C TRP A 217 -3.05 5.75 17.40
N LEU A 218 -3.36 4.46 17.45
CA LEU A 218 -2.45 3.41 17.89
C LEU A 218 -2.19 2.45 16.72
N THR A 219 -0.92 2.20 16.43
CA THR A 219 -0.54 1.16 15.48
C THR A 219 -0.60 -0.20 16.18
N TRP A 220 -1.25 -1.18 15.56
CA TRP A 220 -1.33 -2.54 16.09
C TRP A 220 -1.10 -3.57 15.00
N ALA A 221 -0.48 -4.69 15.35
CA ALA A 221 -0.23 -5.78 14.42
C ALA A 221 -1.46 -6.71 14.32
N PHE A 222 -1.81 -7.08 13.10
CA PHE A 222 -2.88 -8.03 12.80
C PHE A 222 -2.29 -9.26 12.10
N LYS A 223 -2.90 -10.42 12.34
CA LYS A 223 -2.57 -11.69 11.67
C LYS A 223 -3.80 -12.22 10.94
N ARG A 224 -3.60 -13.13 10.00
CA ARG A 224 -4.69 -13.92 9.42
C ARG A 224 -5.33 -14.79 10.50
N ARG A 225 -6.65 -14.88 10.50
CA ARG A 225 -7.43 -15.73 11.42
C ARG A 225 -7.38 -17.21 10.98
N ASP A 226 -6.40 -17.98 11.46
CA ASP A 226 -6.17 -19.46 11.31
C ASP A 226 -6.24 -20.05 9.87
N PRO A 227 -5.69 -21.27 9.61
CA PRO A 227 -4.65 -21.45 8.59
C PRO A 227 -5.21 -21.53 7.15
N PRO A 228 -4.37 -21.23 6.14
CA PRO A 228 -4.83 -21.14 4.76
C PRO A 228 -5.16 -22.53 4.20
N SER A 229 -6.30 -22.65 3.52
CA SER A 229 -6.27 -23.40 2.26
C SER A 229 -5.52 -22.51 1.25
N ALA A 230 -4.19 -22.71 1.21
CA ALA A 230 -3.21 -22.18 0.25
C ALA A 230 -2.88 -20.67 0.31
N ALA A 231 -1.57 -20.37 0.28
CA ALA A 231 -1.10 -19.18 -0.44
C ALA A 231 -1.70 -19.25 -1.86
N ARG A 232 -2.17 -18.14 -2.43
CA ARG A 232 -2.77 -18.21 -3.76
C ARG A 232 -1.65 -18.48 -4.76
N THR A 233 -1.54 -19.74 -5.13
CA THR A 233 -0.64 -20.28 -6.14
C THR A 233 -1.29 -20.07 -7.50
N ILE A 234 -0.68 -19.22 -8.32
CA ILE A 234 -1.08 -19.01 -9.71
C ILE A 234 -0.16 -19.88 -10.56
N THR A 235 -0.70 -20.94 -11.15
CA THR A 235 0.02 -21.77 -12.10
C THR A 235 0.05 -21.07 -13.46
N LEU A 236 1.24 -20.85 -13.98
CA LEU A 236 1.51 -20.35 -15.32
C LEU A 236 1.68 -21.57 -16.22
N GLN A 237 0.73 -21.77 -17.14
CA GLN A 237 0.87 -22.76 -18.22
C GLN A 237 1.90 -22.25 -19.22
#